data_AF-A0A239C8J0-F1
#
_entry.id   AF-A0A239C8J0-F1
#
_cell.length_a   1.000
_cell.length_b   1.000
_cell.length_c   1.000
_cell.angle_alpha   90.00
_cell.angle_beta   90.00
_cell.angle_gamma   90.00
#
_symmetry.space_group_name_H-M   'P 1'
#
loop_
_entity.id
_entity.type
_entity.pdbx_description
1 polymer ?
#
loop_
_entity_poly.entity_id
_entity_poly.type
_entity_poly.pdbx_seq_one_letter_code
_entity_poly.pdbx_strand_id
1 'polypeptide(L)' 'MTIICPSSKSLIEALNDRGFFMVVDLPRGTRFERRRGMHIVRLP' A
#
# COMPACT_ATOMS: atom_id res chain seq x y z
N MET A 1 2.91 9.84 0.38
CA MET A 1 1.50 9.63 -0.07
C MET A 1 0.78 8.54 0.74
N THR A 2 -0.54 8.60 0.97
CA THR A 2 -1.30 7.58 1.74
C THR A 2 -2.29 6.80 0.85
N ILE A 3 -2.31 5.47 0.97
CA ILE A 3 -3.30 4.56 0.38
C ILE A 3 -4.13 3.94 1.51
N ILE A 4 -5.46 3.94 1.37
CA ILE A 4 -6.37 3.32 2.34
C ILE A 4 -7.31 2.40 1.57
N CYS A 5 -7.29 1.10 1.90
CA CYS A 5 -8.05 0.08 1.17
C CYS A 5 -8.73 -0.90 2.14
N PRO A 6 -9.90 -1.46 1.80
CA PRO A 6 -10.62 -2.40 2.66
C PRO A 6 -10.04 -3.82 2.64
N SER A 7 -9.24 -4.16 1.62
CA SER A 7 -8.69 -5.50 1.44
C SER A 7 -7.25 -5.45 0.93
N SER A 8 -6.50 -6.54 1.16
CA SER A 8 -5.16 -6.72 0.57
C SER A 8 -5.19 -6.71 -0.96
N LYS A 9 -6.26 -7.23 -1.57
CA LYS A 9 -6.41 -7.25 -3.04
C LYS A 9 -6.48 -5.84 -3.61
N SER A 10 -7.36 -5.00 -3.05
CA SER A 10 -7.48 -3.59 -3.47
C SER A 10 -6.20 -2.80 -3.20
N LEU A 11 -5.46 -3.15 -2.15
CA LEU A 11 -4.16 -2.54 -1.89
C LEU A 11 -3.13 -2.89 -2.97
N ILE A 12 -3.05 -4.16 -3.36
CA ILE A 12 -2.14 -4.61 -4.41
C ILE A 12 -2.49 -3.95 -5.74
N GLU A 13 -3.78 -3.89 -6.10
CA GLU A 13 -4.25 -3.18 -7.29
C GLU A 13 -3.81 -1.70 -7.27
N ALA A 14 -4.04 -1.00 -6.16
CA ALA A 14 -3.64 0.40 -6.00
C ALA A 14 -2.11 0.64 -6.04
N LEU A 15 -1.31 -0.35 -5.63
CA LEU A 15 0.15 -0.31 -5.72
C LEU A 15 0.63 -0.58 -7.15
N ASN A 16 0.04 -1.59 -7.82
CA ASN A 16 0.34 -1.93 -9.20
C ASN A 16 0.01 -0.79 -10.17
N ASP A 17 -1.13 -0.11 -9.99
CA ASP A 17 -1.54 1.04 -10.81
C ASP A 17 -0.53 2.21 -10.72
N ARG A 18 0.29 2.23 -9.68
CA ARG A 18 1.35 3.23 -9.47
C ARG A 18 2.74 2.73 -9.86
N GLY A 19 2.82 1.54 -10.45
CA GLY A 19 4.08 0.92 -10.88
C GLY A 19 4.84 0.17 -9.79
N PHE A 20 4.24 -0.06 -8.61
CA PHE A 20 4.85 -0.86 -7.54
C PHE A 20 4.37 -2.30 -7.65
N PHE A 21 5.11 -3.14 -8.36
CA PHE A 21 4.73 -4.54 -8.61
C PHE A 21 5.30 -5.50 -7.56
N MET A 22 6.54 -5.27 -7.15
CA MET A 22 7.22 -6.03 -6.10
C MET A 22 7.42 -5.21 -4.84
N VAL A 23 7.60 -5.90 -3.71
CA VAL A 23 7.95 -5.27 -2.42
C VAL A 23 9.25 -4.46 -2.53
N VAL A 24 10.18 -4.89 -3.39
CA VAL A 24 11.46 -4.20 -3.61
C VAL A 24 11.31 -2.87 -4.36
N ASP A 25 10.20 -2.67 -5.07
CA ASP A 25 9.90 -1.42 -5.79
C ASP A 25 9.40 -0.34 -4.83
N LEU A 26 8.97 -0.74 -3.62
CA LEU A 26 8.44 0.19 -2.64
C LEU A 26 9.56 1.11 -2.12
N PRO A 27 9.29 2.42 -2.03
CA PRO A 27 10.26 3.36 -1.48
C PRO A 27 10.66 2.98 -0.05
N ARG A 28 11.94 3.20 0.26
CA ARG A 28 12.43 3.11 1.64
C ARG A 28 11.64 4.08 2.52
N GLY A 29 11.11 3.60 3.63
CA GLY A 29 10.23 4.38 4.51
C GLY A 29 8.73 4.12 4.31
N THR A 30 8.35 3.24 3.38
CA THR A 30 6.96 2.78 3.27
C THR A 30 6.51 2.13 4.58
N ARG A 31 5.40 2.60 5.16
CA ARG A 31 4.80 2.02 6.36
C ARG A 31 3.47 1.35 6.04
N PHE A 32 3.30 0.13 6.54
CA PHE A 32 2.07 -0.64 6.45
C PHE A 32 1.39 -0.69 7.82
N GLU A 33 0.12 -0.33 7.86
CA GLU A 33 -0.73 -0.41 9.05
C GLU A 33 -2.06 -1.08 8.71
N ARG A 34 -2.65 -1.74 9.70
CA ARG A 34 -4.04 -2.20 9.63
C ARG A 34 -4.83 -1.57 10.75
N ARG A 35 -5.88 -0.79 10.43
CA ARG A 35 -6.74 -0.12 11.42
C ARG A 35 -8.20 -0.27 11.06
N ARG A 36 -9.04 -0.65 12.03
CA ARG A 36 -10.49 -0.83 11.85
C ARG A 36 -10.84 -1.68 10.60
N GLY A 37 -10.08 -2.74 10.36
CA GLY A 37 -10.25 -3.61 9.19
C GLY A 37 -9.63 -3.08 7.89
N MET A 38 -9.22 -1.82 7.83
CA MET A 38 -8.63 -1.18 6.65
C MET A 38 -7.11 -1.36 6.61
N HIS A 39 -6.58 -1.60 5.42
CA HIS A 39 -5.16 -1.52 5.11
C HIS A 39 -4.79 -0.06 4.84
N ILE A 40 -3.76 0.43 5.51
CA ILE A 40 -3.24 1.78 5.36
C ILE A 40 -1.77 1.67 4.97
N VAL A 41 -1.40 2.23 3.84
CA VAL A 41 0.00 2.30 3.39
C VAL A 41 0.41 3.74 3.27
N ARG A 42 1.48 4.12 3.96
CA ARG A 42 2.10 5.43 3.87
C ARG A 42 3.40 5.29 3.10
N LEU A 43 3.36 5.67 1.84
CA LEU A 43 4.53 5.91 1.02
C LEU A 43 5.13 7.26 1.44
N PRO A 44 6.44 7.49 1.28
CA PRO A 44 7.01 8.83 1.36
C PRO A 44 6.32 9.81 0.41
#